data_AF-A0A7U9N4Z5-F1
#
_entry.id   AF-A0A7U9N4Z5-F1
#
_cell.length_a   1.000
_cell.length_b   1.000
_cell.length_c   1.000
_cell.angle_alpha   90.00
_cell.angle_beta   90.00
_cell.angle_gamma   90.00
#
_symmetry.space_group_name_H-M   'P 1'
#
loop_
_entity.id
_entity.type
_entity.pdbx_description
1 polymer ?
#
loop_
_entity_poly.entity_id
_entity_poly.type
_entity_poly.pdbx_seq_one_letter_code
_entity_poly.pdbx_strand_id
1 'polypeptide(L)'
;MKKFLSVITVIMISVSLIACGDKSKETDINANSDSTLVQAEETILQEDTVSEVNNNVSDLTEDVLRSYPETDASYFITTPSRESMHGVEGEIAIIGYEGPDSIVVIPEEIDGKRVAAIEYLATENITALSIPGSVMRVCEDAFMSSYNLKLVVFEEGITSIGNGAFLACRQLETVILPETLESIGATAFASTAITQITLPSQITEIPQYAFSSLNDLTITVEDNIESVGTFAFHESNHVTIIVKEGSKSMEAIEKYNQEASPDNKEIPPLNIQKK
;
A
#
# COMPACT_ATOMS: atom_id res chain seq x y z
N MET A 1 -5.31 -5.18 -26.53
CA MET A 1 -5.40 -6.45 -25.76
C MET A 1 -4.04 -7.15 -25.59
N LYS A 2 -3.35 -7.64 -26.64
CA LYS A 2 -2.07 -8.38 -26.45
C LYS A 2 -0.84 -7.55 -26.00
N LYS A 3 -0.80 -6.23 -26.24
CA LYS A 3 0.29 -5.35 -25.79
C LYS A 3 0.18 -4.93 -24.30
N PHE A 4 -1.00 -5.06 -23.69
CA PHE A 4 -1.28 -4.58 -22.33
C PHE A 4 -1.11 -5.66 -21.24
N LEU A 5 -1.34 -6.94 -21.58
CA LEU A 5 -0.96 -8.06 -20.71
C LEU A 5 0.56 -8.12 -20.47
N SER A 6 1.35 -7.60 -21.42
CA SER A 6 2.81 -7.60 -21.35
C SER A 6 3.36 -6.66 -20.26
N VAL A 7 2.71 -5.53 -19.99
CA VAL A 7 3.21 -4.54 -19.01
C VAL A 7 2.94 -4.99 -17.58
N ILE A 8 1.75 -5.54 -17.30
CA ILE A 8 1.44 -6.14 -15.98
C ILE A 8 2.31 -7.38 -15.73
N THR A 9 2.58 -8.18 -16.76
CA THR A 9 3.48 -9.33 -16.64
C THR A 9 4.91 -8.88 -16.39
N VAL A 10 5.37 -7.77 -17.00
CA VAL A 10 6.68 -7.18 -16.74
C VAL A 10 6.80 -6.62 -15.33
N ILE A 11 5.76 -5.92 -14.81
CA ILE A 11 5.74 -5.39 -13.42
C ILE A 11 5.78 -6.52 -12.39
N MET A 12 4.99 -7.59 -12.61
CA MET A 12 5.01 -8.78 -11.74
C MET A 12 6.34 -9.54 -11.81
N ILE A 13 7.02 -9.53 -12.97
CA ILE A 13 8.33 -10.15 -13.16
C ILE A 13 9.45 -9.31 -12.53
N SER A 14 9.43 -7.98 -12.64
CA SER A 14 10.43 -7.11 -12.01
C SER A 14 10.33 -7.12 -10.49
N VAL A 15 9.11 -7.21 -9.92
CA VAL A 15 8.91 -7.38 -8.47
C VAL A 15 9.38 -8.77 -8.00
N SER A 16 9.18 -9.82 -8.80
CA SER A 16 9.64 -11.19 -8.49
C SER A 16 11.17 -11.36 -8.57
N LEU A 17 11.85 -10.61 -9.45
CA LEU A 17 13.31 -10.66 -9.62
C LEU A 17 14.06 -9.92 -8.50
N ILE A 18 13.42 -8.94 -7.86
CA ILE A 18 13.99 -8.23 -6.69
C ILE A 18 13.88 -9.09 -5.42
N ALA A 19 12.89 -9.98 -5.33
CA ALA A 19 12.68 -10.87 -4.18
C ALA A 19 13.56 -12.14 -4.16
N CYS A 20 14.20 -12.51 -5.28
CA CYS A 20 15.06 -13.69 -5.35
C CYS A 20 16.42 -13.28 -5.93
N GLY A 21 17.44 -13.11 -5.08
CA GLY A 21 18.80 -12.70 -5.47
C GLY A 21 19.58 -13.71 -6.33
N ASP A 22 18.95 -14.35 -7.31
CA ASP A 22 19.51 -15.41 -8.14
C ASP A 22 19.76 -14.89 -9.58
N LYS A 23 21.00 -14.44 -9.82
CA LYS A 23 21.48 -13.87 -11.11
C LYS A 23 21.59 -14.89 -12.27
N SER A 24 21.00 -16.07 -12.15
CA SER A 24 21.28 -17.21 -13.03
C SER A 24 20.28 -17.43 -14.18
N LYS A 25 19.32 -16.52 -14.41
CA LYS A 25 18.31 -16.65 -15.49
C LYS A 25 18.26 -15.51 -16.51
N GLU A 26 19.31 -14.71 -16.61
CA GLU A 26 19.34 -13.48 -17.42
C GLU A 26 19.57 -13.70 -18.94
N THR A 27 19.43 -14.93 -19.46
CA THR A 27 19.62 -15.20 -20.89
C THR A 27 18.49 -16.04 -21.45
N ASP A 28 17.61 -15.40 -22.24
CA ASP A 28 17.10 -15.86 -23.55
C ASP A 28 15.72 -15.25 -23.87
N ILE A 29 15.66 -13.93 -24.07
CA ILE A 29 14.54 -13.31 -24.82
C ILE A 29 15.10 -12.23 -25.74
N ASN A 30 15.56 -12.63 -26.93
CA ASN A 30 15.74 -11.71 -28.04
C ASN A 30 15.33 -12.39 -29.35
N ALA A 31 14.25 -11.90 -29.99
CA ALA A 31 14.18 -11.72 -31.44
C ALA A 31 12.80 -11.19 -31.89
N ASN A 32 12.85 -10.07 -32.62
CA ASN A 32 11.91 -9.57 -33.64
C ASN A 32 10.53 -9.03 -33.19
N SER A 33 10.41 -7.70 -33.04
CA SER A 33 10.20 -6.77 -34.16
C SER A 33 9.85 -5.36 -33.67
N ASP A 34 10.30 -4.37 -34.45
CA ASP A 34 9.97 -2.94 -34.44
C ASP A 34 10.94 -1.99 -33.71
N SER A 35 11.76 -1.31 -34.52
CA SER A 35 12.95 -0.52 -34.18
C SER A 35 12.65 0.89 -33.64
N THR A 36 11.60 1.03 -32.84
CA THR A 36 11.31 2.27 -32.07
C THR A 36 11.28 2.03 -30.56
N LEU A 37 11.46 0.78 -30.10
CA LEU A 37 11.52 0.41 -28.68
C LEU A 37 12.94 0.34 -28.11
N VAL A 38 13.96 0.24 -28.98
CA VAL A 38 15.37 0.10 -28.60
C VAL A 38 15.97 1.39 -28.01
N GLN A 39 15.32 2.55 -28.16
CA GLN A 39 15.81 3.80 -27.57
C GLN A 39 15.37 4.04 -26.11
N ALA A 40 14.46 3.23 -25.57
CA ALA A 40 14.08 3.29 -24.16
C ALA A 40 14.84 2.30 -23.26
N GLU A 41 15.58 1.35 -23.85
CA GLU A 41 16.22 0.25 -23.13
C GLU A 41 17.68 0.52 -22.70
N GLU A 42 18.35 1.52 -23.27
CA GLU A 42 19.78 1.76 -22.98
C GLU A 42 20.08 2.72 -21.82
N THR A 43 19.08 3.32 -21.15
CA THR A 43 19.34 4.27 -20.04
C THR A 43 19.37 3.62 -18.64
N ILE A 44 19.05 2.32 -18.51
CA ILE A 44 18.89 1.67 -17.19
C ILE A 44 20.12 0.83 -16.77
N LEU A 45 21.24 0.90 -17.50
CA LEU A 45 22.47 0.17 -17.16
C LEU A 45 23.64 1.10 -16.89
N GLN A 46 23.52 1.94 -15.86
CA GLN A 46 24.70 2.44 -15.13
C GLN A 46 24.45 2.32 -13.63
N GLU A 47 25.32 1.54 -12.99
CA GLU A 47 25.43 1.30 -11.56
C GLU A 47 25.54 2.64 -10.81
N ASP A 48 24.57 2.97 -9.94
CA ASP A 48 24.72 3.78 -8.69
C ASP A 48 23.40 4.29 -8.04
N THR A 49 22.21 3.78 -8.40
CA THR A 49 20.94 4.37 -7.91
C THR A 49 20.00 3.38 -7.21
N VAL A 50 20.32 2.96 -5.98
CA VAL A 50 19.34 2.25 -5.13
C VAL A 50 18.29 3.23 -4.57
N SER A 51 18.57 4.54 -4.57
CA SER A 51 17.64 5.59 -4.10
C SER A 51 16.73 6.20 -5.17
N GLU A 52 16.96 5.97 -6.46
CA GLU A 52 16.12 6.56 -7.54
C GLU A 52 15.13 5.56 -8.15
N VAL A 53 15.26 4.26 -7.88
CA VAL A 53 14.36 3.23 -8.45
C VAL A 53 13.04 3.14 -7.67
N ASN A 54 13.03 3.40 -6.34
CA ASN A 54 11.79 3.34 -5.55
C ASN A 54 10.80 4.46 -5.87
N ASN A 55 11.26 5.63 -6.30
CA ASN A 55 10.38 6.74 -6.67
C ASN A 55 9.72 6.55 -8.05
N ASN A 56 10.27 5.67 -8.90
CA ASN A 56 9.70 5.43 -10.24
C ASN A 56 8.69 4.28 -10.26
N VAL A 57 8.74 3.32 -9.33
CA VAL A 57 7.79 2.19 -9.32
C VAL A 57 6.42 2.60 -8.75
N SER A 58 6.38 3.49 -7.75
CA SER A 58 5.13 4.10 -7.26
C SER A 58 4.46 4.93 -8.36
N ASP A 59 5.22 5.78 -9.04
CA ASP A 59 4.72 6.62 -10.13
C ASP A 59 4.21 5.77 -11.30
N LEU A 60 4.93 4.69 -11.65
CA LEU A 60 4.49 3.76 -12.69
C LEU A 60 3.26 2.93 -12.30
N THR A 61 3.00 2.69 -11.01
CA THR A 61 1.80 1.96 -10.56
C THR A 61 0.59 2.87 -10.39
N GLU A 62 0.79 4.12 -9.94
CA GLU A 62 -0.24 5.17 -9.94
C GLU A 62 -0.71 5.52 -11.35
N ASP A 63 0.22 5.84 -12.26
CA ASP A 63 -0.10 6.21 -13.65
C ASP A 63 -0.81 5.08 -14.39
N VAL A 64 -0.44 3.83 -14.10
CA VAL A 64 -1.08 2.65 -14.70
C VAL A 64 -2.51 2.50 -14.21
N LEU A 65 -2.80 2.61 -12.91
CA LEU A 65 -4.17 2.48 -12.40
C LEU A 65 -5.06 3.68 -12.78
N ARG A 66 -4.53 4.92 -12.78
CA ARG A 66 -5.28 6.09 -13.27
C ARG A 66 -5.61 6.02 -14.76
N SER A 67 -4.89 5.20 -15.53
CA SER A 67 -5.20 4.95 -16.94
C SER A 67 -6.30 3.91 -17.17
N TYR A 68 -6.74 3.19 -16.13
CA TYR A 68 -7.90 2.30 -16.23
C TYR A 68 -9.19 3.14 -16.31
N PRO A 69 -10.16 2.75 -17.15
CA PRO A 69 -11.46 3.38 -17.16
C PRO A 69 -12.11 3.22 -15.78
N GLU A 70 -12.83 4.26 -15.33
CA GLU A 70 -13.62 4.17 -14.10
C GLU A 70 -14.52 2.94 -14.11
N THR A 71 -14.59 2.26 -12.96
CA THR A 71 -15.51 1.15 -12.77
C THR A 71 -16.94 1.66 -12.85
N ASP A 72 -17.83 0.91 -13.50
CA ASP A 72 -19.24 1.31 -13.64
C ASP A 72 -19.86 1.54 -12.25
N ALA A 73 -20.24 2.79 -11.99
CA ALA A 73 -20.75 3.27 -10.72
C ALA A 73 -22.00 2.49 -10.26
N SER A 74 -22.76 1.90 -11.18
CA SER A 74 -23.98 1.14 -10.87
C SER A 74 -23.72 -0.16 -10.09
N TYR A 75 -22.47 -0.63 -10.04
CA TYR A 75 -22.08 -1.81 -9.27
C TYR A 75 -21.80 -1.55 -7.79
N PHE A 76 -21.74 -0.29 -7.36
CA PHE A 76 -21.46 0.06 -5.97
C PHE A 76 -22.73 0.17 -5.15
N ILE A 77 -22.72 -0.45 -3.97
CA ILE A 77 -23.78 -0.31 -2.98
C ILE A 77 -23.38 0.81 -2.03
N THR A 78 -24.28 1.77 -1.83
CA THR A 78 -23.98 2.98 -1.06
C THR A 78 -24.97 3.22 0.07
N THR A 79 -24.53 3.95 1.08
CA THR A 79 -25.32 4.46 2.21
C THR A 79 -25.01 5.94 2.40
N PRO A 80 -25.87 6.75 3.02
CA PRO A 80 -25.46 8.05 3.53
C PRO A 80 -24.23 7.93 4.43
N SER A 81 -23.23 8.76 4.18
CA SER A 81 -21.97 8.81 4.94
C SER A 81 -22.25 9.21 6.39
N ARG A 82 -21.90 8.36 7.37
CA ARG A 82 -22.05 8.71 8.80
C ARG A 82 -20.96 9.69 9.23
N GLU A 83 -21.35 10.82 9.80
CA GLU A 83 -20.45 11.91 10.19
C GLU A 83 -19.36 11.46 11.18
N SER A 84 -18.10 11.65 10.79
CA SER A 84 -17.02 11.96 11.72
C SER A 84 -16.02 12.87 10.98
N MET A 85 -16.01 14.13 11.41
CA MET A 85 -15.04 15.21 11.17
C MET A 85 -15.25 16.27 10.07
N HIS A 86 -15.97 16.10 8.95
CA HIS A 86 -16.36 17.25 8.08
C HIS A 86 -17.58 16.92 7.19
N GLY A 87 -18.73 16.64 7.81
CA GLY A 87 -19.96 16.28 7.10
C GLY A 87 -20.47 17.41 6.20
N VAL A 88 -20.43 17.18 4.89
CA VAL A 88 -21.29 17.90 3.95
C VAL A 88 -22.57 17.07 3.80
N GLU A 89 -23.71 17.68 4.10
CA GLU A 89 -25.02 17.07 3.86
C GLU A 89 -25.11 16.61 2.40
N GLY A 90 -25.27 15.31 2.15
CA GLY A 90 -25.39 14.75 0.79
C GLY A 90 -24.26 13.80 0.36
N GLU A 91 -23.23 13.58 1.17
CA GLU A 91 -22.18 12.60 0.87
C GLU A 91 -22.60 11.15 1.14
N ILE A 92 -21.97 10.22 0.44
CA ILE A 92 -22.23 8.78 0.52
C ILE A 92 -20.97 8.01 0.91
N ALA A 93 -21.19 6.83 1.48
CA ALA A 93 -20.17 5.84 1.75
C ALA A 93 -20.47 4.56 0.98
N ILE A 94 -19.41 3.86 0.56
CA ILE A 94 -19.53 2.56 -0.09
C ILE A 94 -19.60 1.45 0.96
N ILE A 95 -20.59 0.57 0.81
CA ILE A 95 -20.83 -0.60 1.68
C ILE A 95 -20.83 -1.92 0.90
N GLY A 96 -20.51 -1.89 -0.40
CA GLY A 96 -20.36 -3.10 -1.20
C GLY A 96 -20.07 -2.82 -2.67
N TYR A 97 -19.64 -3.87 -3.36
CA TYR A 97 -19.40 -3.88 -4.80
C TYR A 97 -19.84 -5.22 -5.37
N GLU A 98 -20.76 -5.19 -6.34
CA GLU A 98 -21.34 -6.39 -6.98
C GLU A 98 -20.90 -6.53 -8.45
N GLY A 99 -19.91 -5.75 -8.87
CA GLY A 99 -19.44 -5.72 -10.25
C GLY A 99 -18.52 -6.89 -10.61
N PRO A 100 -18.32 -7.13 -11.92
CA PRO A 100 -17.52 -8.25 -12.42
C PRO A 100 -16.02 -7.96 -12.41
N ASP A 101 -15.61 -6.69 -12.28
CA ASP A 101 -14.21 -6.29 -12.43
C ASP A 101 -13.38 -6.70 -11.22
N SER A 102 -12.18 -7.23 -11.48
CA SER A 102 -11.18 -7.53 -10.46
C SER A 102 -10.22 -6.36 -10.21
N ILE A 103 -10.16 -5.40 -11.14
CA ILE A 103 -9.48 -4.12 -10.96
C ILE A 103 -10.58 -3.08 -10.81
N VAL A 104 -10.64 -2.45 -9.63
CA VAL A 104 -11.71 -1.52 -9.29
C VAL A 104 -11.13 -0.14 -9.05
N VAL A 105 -11.64 0.82 -9.82
CA VAL A 105 -11.40 2.26 -9.63
C VAL A 105 -12.66 2.81 -8.97
N ILE A 106 -12.55 3.24 -7.73
CA ILE A 106 -13.68 3.82 -7.00
C ILE A 106 -14.03 5.17 -7.67
N PRO A 107 -15.30 5.40 -8.06
CA PRO A 107 -15.69 6.68 -8.66
C PRO A 107 -15.72 7.79 -7.62
N GLU A 108 -15.43 9.03 -8.03
CA GLU A 108 -15.51 10.19 -7.13
C GLU A 108 -16.94 10.56 -6.73
N GLU A 109 -17.90 10.27 -7.62
CA GLU A 109 -19.32 10.52 -7.42
C GLU A 109 -20.17 9.32 -7.87
N ILE A 110 -21.25 9.04 -7.13
CA ILE A 110 -22.31 8.10 -7.55
C ILE A 110 -23.64 8.85 -7.43
N ASP A 111 -24.41 8.87 -8.52
CA ASP A 111 -25.68 9.62 -8.63
C ASP A 111 -25.57 11.11 -8.25
N GLY A 112 -24.44 11.74 -8.61
CA GLY A 112 -24.15 13.15 -8.32
C GLY A 112 -23.87 13.44 -6.85
N LYS A 113 -23.56 12.40 -6.05
CA LYS A 113 -23.13 12.51 -4.65
C LYS A 113 -21.69 12.08 -4.52
N ARG A 114 -20.90 12.90 -3.86
CA ARG A 114 -19.49 12.62 -3.56
C ARG A 114 -19.36 11.37 -2.70
N VAL A 115 -18.47 10.47 -3.12
CA VAL A 115 -18.06 9.28 -2.36
C VAL A 115 -17.02 9.71 -1.33
N ALA A 116 -17.42 9.80 -0.07
CA ALA A 116 -16.59 10.35 1.00
C ALA A 116 -15.94 9.27 1.89
N ALA A 117 -16.40 8.03 1.82
CA ALA A 117 -15.90 6.96 2.67
C ALA A 117 -16.10 5.57 2.06
N ILE A 118 -15.29 4.63 2.52
CA ILE A 118 -15.50 3.20 2.31
C ILE A 118 -15.80 2.58 3.67
N GLU A 119 -17.06 2.24 3.92
CA GLU A 119 -17.50 1.58 5.15
C GLU A 119 -17.25 0.07 5.08
N TYR A 120 -17.53 -0.56 3.94
CA TYR A 120 -17.32 -1.99 3.73
C TYR A 120 -17.20 -2.31 2.25
N LEU A 121 -16.16 -3.03 1.86
CA LEU A 121 -15.94 -3.52 0.49
C LEU A 121 -15.19 -4.86 0.47
N ALA A 122 -15.13 -5.56 1.60
CA ALA A 122 -14.41 -6.82 1.69
C ALA A 122 -14.95 -7.83 0.66
N THR A 123 -14.04 -8.41 -0.13
CA THR A 123 -14.42 -9.19 -1.30
C THR A 123 -13.34 -10.19 -1.72
N GLU A 124 -13.78 -11.24 -2.40
CA GLU A 124 -12.91 -12.28 -2.96
C GLU A 124 -12.55 -12.03 -4.42
N ASN A 125 -13.18 -11.08 -5.13
CA ASN A 125 -12.96 -10.92 -6.57
C ASN A 125 -11.99 -9.80 -6.93
N ILE A 126 -11.83 -8.79 -6.06
CA ILE A 126 -10.98 -7.64 -6.33
C ILE A 126 -9.52 -7.99 -6.03
N THR A 127 -8.65 -7.72 -6.99
CA THR A 127 -7.20 -7.89 -6.91
C THR A 127 -6.45 -6.57 -6.87
N ALA A 128 -7.02 -5.48 -7.39
CA ALA A 128 -6.44 -4.14 -7.30
C ALA A 128 -7.50 -3.06 -7.10
N LEU A 129 -7.16 -2.06 -6.28
CA LEU A 129 -8.02 -0.91 -5.97
C LEU A 129 -7.29 0.40 -6.24
N SER A 130 -7.99 1.32 -6.89
CA SER A 130 -7.64 2.75 -6.91
C SER A 130 -8.72 3.52 -6.15
N ILE A 131 -8.30 4.26 -5.12
CA ILE A 131 -9.18 4.99 -4.20
C ILE A 131 -8.91 6.50 -4.38
N PRO A 132 -9.86 7.27 -4.93
CA PRO A 132 -9.65 8.66 -5.30
C PRO A 132 -9.67 9.58 -4.08
N GLY A 133 -9.16 10.80 -4.25
CA GLY A 133 -9.05 11.82 -3.20
C GLY A 133 -10.38 12.33 -2.64
N SER A 134 -11.49 12.03 -3.33
CA SER A 134 -12.84 12.25 -2.81
C SER A 134 -13.16 11.36 -1.61
N VAL A 135 -12.58 10.16 -1.54
CA VAL A 135 -12.69 9.30 -0.37
C VAL A 135 -11.81 9.89 0.73
N MET A 136 -12.40 10.33 1.83
CA MET A 136 -11.65 10.91 2.95
C MET A 136 -11.21 9.85 3.95
N ARG A 137 -11.94 8.74 4.04
CA ARG A 137 -11.70 7.69 5.05
C ARG A 137 -11.99 6.29 4.56
N VAL A 138 -11.10 5.37 4.92
CA VAL A 138 -11.36 3.93 4.91
C VAL A 138 -11.73 3.54 6.34
N CYS A 139 -12.92 3.02 6.54
CA CYS A 139 -13.44 2.70 7.86
C CYS A 139 -12.83 1.42 8.45
N GLU A 140 -13.17 1.16 9.72
CA GLU A 140 -12.84 -0.07 10.41
C GLU A 140 -13.29 -1.31 9.63
N ASP A 141 -12.41 -2.30 9.52
CA ASP A 141 -12.60 -3.58 8.84
C ASP A 141 -13.05 -3.49 7.36
N ALA A 142 -12.95 -2.32 6.72
CA ALA A 142 -13.54 -2.07 5.39
C ALA A 142 -13.16 -3.11 4.34
N PHE A 143 -11.91 -3.61 4.35
CA PHE A 143 -11.40 -4.64 3.45
C PHE A 143 -10.94 -5.90 4.18
N MET A 144 -11.30 -6.08 5.45
CA MET A 144 -10.85 -7.22 6.25
C MET A 144 -11.06 -8.54 5.50
N SER A 145 -10.02 -9.38 5.46
CA SER A 145 -10.04 -10.69 4.80
C SER A 145 -10.30 -10.68 3.29
N SER A 146 -9.99 -9.59 2.59
CA SER A 146 -9.99 -9.56 1.12
C SER A 146 -8.80 -10.35 0.57
N TYR A 147 -8.93 -11.68 0.56
CA TYR A 147 -7.81 -12.61 0.37
C TYR A 147 -7.11 -12.55 -0.99
N ASN A 148 -7.77 -11.98 -2.01
CA ASN A 148 -7.23 -11.85 -3.36
C ASN A 148 -6.74 -10.43 -3.68
N LEU A 149 -6.93 -9.47 -2.76
CA LEU A 149 -6.47 -8.10 -2.92
C LEU A 149 -4.94 -8.06 -2.85
N LYS A 150 -4.30 -7.48 -3.88
CA LYS A 150 -2.84 -7.42 -4.04
C LYS A 150 -2.26 -6.01 -4.00
N LEU A 151 -3.02 -5.06 -4.53
CA LEU A 151 -2.59 -3.69 -4.73
C LEU A 151 -3.69 -2.72 -4.29
N VAL A 152 -3.31 -1.73 -3.48
CA VAL A 152 -4.16 -0.59 -3.15
C VAL A 152 -3.37 0.69 -3.42
N VAL A 153 -3.96 1.58 -4.20
CA VAL A 153 -3.42 2.90 -4.49
C VAL A 153 -4.40 3.95 -4.01
N PHE A 154 -3.92 4.82 -3.13
CA PHE A 154 -4.67 5.96 -2.62
C PHE A 154 -4.21 7.23 -3.32
N GLU A 155 -5.15 8.08 -3.72
CA GLU A 155 -4.83 9.44 -4.17
C GLU A 155 -4.81 10.43 -2.98
N GLU A 156 -4.29 11.62 -3.22
CA GLU A 156 -4.28 12.69 -2.22
C GLU A 156 -5.71 13.12 -1.83
N GLY A 157 -6.01 13.16 -0.53
CA GLY A 157 -7.30 13.53 0.03
C GLY A 157 -7.81 12.58 1.11
N ILE A 158 -7.29 11.34 1.17
CA ILE A 158 -7.56 10.41 2.27
C ILE A 158 -6.83 10.91 3.52
N THR A 159 -7.54 11.01 4.65
CA THR A 159 -6.99 11.46 5.94
C THR A 159 -6.90 10.34 6.98
N SER A 160 -7.64 9.23 6.82
CA SER A 160 -7.63 8.15 7.82
C SER A 160 -7.89 6.76 7.25
N ILE A 161 -7.15 5.77 7.76
CA ILE A 161 -7.38 4.34 7.59
C ILE A 161 -7.77 3.75 8.96
N GLY A 162 -8.94 3.13 9.05
CA GLY A 162 -9.51 2.62 10.30
C GLY A 162 -8.84 1.36 10.83
N ASN A 163 -9.25 0.96 12.04
CA ASN A 163 -8.77 -0.26 12.67
C ASN A 163 -9.06 -1.48 11.80
N GLY A 164 -8.12 -2.41 11.67
CA GLY A 164 -8.32 -3.64 10.90
C GLY A 164 -8.69 -3.46 9.43
N ALA A 165 -8.58 -2.25 8.86
CA ALA A 165 -9.09 -1.93 7.53
C ALA A 165 -8.62 -2.92 6.45
N PHE A 166 -7.37 -3.39 6.50
CA PHE A 166 -6.80 -4.41 5.61
C PHE A 166 -6.34 -5.66 6.37
N LEU A 167 -6.86 -5.90 7.58
CA LEU A 167 -6.52 -7.08 8.38
C LEU A 167 -6.77 -8.36 7.58
N ALA A 168 -5.77 -9.24 7.56
CA ALA A 168 -5.82 -10.53 6.87
C ALA A 168 -6.05 -10.45 5.34
N CYS A 169 -5.73 -9.32 4.69
CA CYS A 169 -5.56 -9.26 3.24
C CYS A 169 -4.27 -9.98 2.83
N ARG A 170 -4.27 -11.32 2.88
CA ARG A 170 -3.07 -12.18 2.82
C ARG A 170 -2.27 -12.11 1.52
N GLN A 171 -2.83 -11.55 0.46
CA GLN A 171 -2.14 -11.32 -0.81
C GLN A 171 -1.79 -9.85 -1.04
N LEU A 172 -2.10 -8.95 -0.11
CA LEU A 172 -1.84 -7.53 -0.26
C LEU A 172 -0.34 -7.30 -0.17
N GLU A 173 0.29 -7.06 -1.31
CA GLU A 173 1.74 -6.92 -1.48
C GLU A 173 2.16 -5.45 -1.52
N THR A 174 1.30 -4.58 -2.03
CA THR A 174 1.63 -3.16 -2.26
C THR A 174 0.49 -2.26 -1.83
N VAL A 175 0.84 -1.25 -1.03
CA VAL A 175 -0.05 -0.16 -0.62
C VAL A 175 0.70 1.15 -0.84
N ILE A 176 0.14 2.04 -1.65
CA ILE A 176 0.68 3.38 -1.88
C ILE A 176 -0.17 4.36 -1.07
N LEU A 177 0.40 4.86 0.02
CA LEU A 177 -0.26 5.80 0.93
C LEU A 177 -0.09 7.25 0.43
N PRO A 178 -1.10 8.12 0.56
CA PRO A 178 -0.99 9.52 0.17
C PRO A 178 -0.35 10.36 1.28
N GLU A 179 0.28 11.49 0.92
CA GLU A 179 0.88 12.39 1.91
C GLU A 179 -0.15 13.10 2.80
N THR A 180 -1.42 13.18 2.37
CA THR A 180 -2.53 13.69 3.20
C THR A 180 -2.95 12.76 4.34
N LEU A 181 -2.44 11.52 4.41
CA LEU A 181 -2.90 10.55 5.42
C LEU A 181 -2.41 10.93 6.82
N GLU A 182 -3.34 11.24 7.71
CA GLU A 182 -3.06 11.71 9.07
C GLU A 182 -3.06 10.58 10.12
N SER A 183 -3.74 9.45 9.84
CA SER A 183 -3.89 8.37 10.81
C SER A 183 -4.06 6.98 10.20
N ILE A 184 -3.48 6.00 10.89
CA ILE A 184 -3.64 4.56 10.62
C ILE A 184 -4.16 3.91 11.91
N GLY A 185 -5.16 3.05 11.78
CA GLY A 185 -5.76 2.34 12.91
C GLY A 185 -4.91 1.17 13.41
N ALA A 186 -5.26 0.68 14.60
CA ALA A 186 -4.72 -0.56 15.13
C ALA A 186 -4.99 -1.73 14.16
N THR A 187 -4.09 -2.70 14.08
CA THR A 187 -4.18 -3.89 13.22
C THR A 187 -4.41 -3.63 11.72
N ALA A 188 -4.32 -2.38 11.24
CA ALA A 188 -4.77 -2.01 9.89
C ALA A 188 -4.14 -2.84 8.76
N PHE A 189 -2.87 -3.22 8.88
CA PHE A 189 -2.14 -4.01 7.88
C PHE A 189 -1.63 -5.35 8.41
N ALA A 190 -2.21 -5.85 9.51
CA ALA A 190 -1.83 -7.11 10.12
C ALA A 190 -2.15 -8.30 9.19
N SER A 191 -1.27 -9.31 9.19
CA SER A 191 -1.42 -10.54 8.38
C SER A 191 -1.60 -10.27 6.86
N THR A 192 -0.87 -9.29 6.33
CA THR A 192 -0.78 -8.99 4.90
C THR A 192 0.51 -9.57 4.29
N ALA A 193 0.71 -9.39 2.99
CA ALA A 193 1.95 -9.76 2.28
C ALA A 193 2.83 -8.53 1.96
N ILE A 194 2.59 -7.40 2.62
CA ILE A 194 3.31 -6.15 2.35
C ILE A 194 4.79 -6.35 2.70
N THR A 195 5.65 -6.06 1.73
CA THR A 195 7.11 -6.16 1.92
C THR A 195 7.78 -4.80 2.07
N GLN A 196 7.16 -3.74 1.55
CA GLN A 196 7.66 -2.38 1.65
C GLN A 196 6.48 -1.41 1.82
N ILE A 197 6.65 -0.43 2.70
CA ILE A 197 5.70 0.66 2.87
C ILE A 197 6.42 1.94 3.32
N THR A 198 6.01 3.07 2.79
CA THR A 198 6.47 4.40 3.24
C THR A 198 5.37 5.02 4.07
N LEU A 199 5.66 5.39 5.31
CA LEU A 199 4.71 6.13 6.14
C LEU A 199 4.79 7.62 5.79
N PRO A 200 3.67 8.27 5.44
CA PRO A 200 3.65 9.65 5.02
C PRO A 200 3.99 10.59 6.17
N SER A 201 4.36 11.82 5.83
CA SER A 201 4.91 12.79 6.77
C SER A 201 3.98 13.18 7.92
N GLN A 202 2.66 13.04 7.77
CA GLN A 202 1.70 13.36 8.84
C GLN A 202 1.53 12.26 9.89
N ILE A 203 2.05 11.05 9.66
CA ILE A 203 1.93 9.94 10.61
C ILE A 203 2.92 10.13 11.76
N THR A 204 2.37 10.17 12.98
CA THR A 204 3.17 10.34 14.22
C THR A 204 3.30 9.08 15.05
N GLU A 205 2.56 8.01 14.73
CA GLU A 205 2.56 6.76 15.49
C GLU A 205 2.54 5.56 14.53
N ILE A 206 3.34 4.53 14.84
CA ILE A 206 3.15 3.18 14.28
C ILE A 206 2.15 2.46 15.20
N PRO A 207 0.89 2.20 14.77
CA PRO A 207 -0.15 1.80 15.72
C PRO A 207 0.01 0.39 16.28
N GLN A 208 -0.74 0.13 17.36
CA GLN A 208 -0.83 -1.19 17.99
C GLN A 208 -1.14 -2.29 16.96
N TYR A 209 -0.33 -3.34 16.93
CA TYR A 209 -0.45 -4.48 15.99
C TYR A 209 -0.53 -4.12 14.49
N ALA A 210 -0.26 -2.87 14.07
CA ALA A 210 -0.54 -2.43 12.70
C ALA A 210 0.16 -3.27 11.63
N PHE A 211 1.34 -3.81 11.93
CA PHE A 211 2.18 -4.61 11.03
C PHE A 211 2.55 -5.96 11.66
N SER A 212 1.61 -6.59 12.37
CA SER A 212 1.82 -7.92 12.95
C SER A 212 1.71 -9.06 11.94
N SER A 213 2.50 -10.10 12.12
CA SER A 213 2.51 -11.34 11.33
C SER A 213 2.93 -11.13 9.86
N LEU A 214 3.92 -10.27 9.62
CA LEU A 214 4.54 -10.04 8.31
C LEU A 214 5.89 -10.76 8.21
N ASN A 215 6.17 -11.41 7.07
CA ASN A 215 7.38 -12.23 6.93
C ASN A 215 8.65 -11.38 6.79
N ASP A 216 8.66 -10.48 5.81
CA ASP A 216 9.76 -9.57 5.51
C ASP A 216 9.14 -8.20 5.23
N LEU A 217 9.48 -7.20 6.04
CA LEU A 217 8.89 -5.86 5.97
C LEU A 217 9.99 -4.81 6.04
N THR A 218 9.99 -3.88 5.09
CA THR A 218 10.77 -2.65 5.15
C THR A 218 9.82 -1.47 5.28
N ILE A 219 9.98 -0.67 6.35
CA ILE A 219 9.25 0.58 6.53
C ILE A 219 10.19 1.75 6.33
N THR A 220 9.84 2.67 5.45
CA THR A 220 10.51 3.98 5.38
C THR A 220 9.69 4.99 6.17
N VAL A 221 10.35 5.71 7.07
CA VAL A 221 9.72 6.81 7.83
C VAL A 221 10.51 8.11 7.68
N GLU A 222 9.80 9.22 7.74
CA GLU A 222 10.38 10.55 7.89
C GLU A 222 10.60 10.90 9.38
N ASP A 223 10.88 12.17 9.72
CA ASP A 223 11.21 12.63 11.08
C ASP A 223 9.97 13.08 11.89
N ASN A 224 8.91 12.26 11.91
CA ASN A 224 7.65 12.61 12.58
C ASN A 224 7.11 11.50 13.52
N ILE A 225 7.72 10.31 13.58
CA ILE A 225 7.27 9.23 14.45
C ILE A 225 7.66 9.54 15.90
N GLU A 226 6.66 9.63 16.77
CA GLU A 226 6.80 9.89 18.20
C GLU A 226 6.68 8.61 19.03
N SER A 227 5.97 7.59 18.54
CA SER A 227 5.76 6.33 19.23
C SER A 227 5.61 5.13 18.31
N VAL A 228 5.96 3.96 18.85
CA VAL A 228 5.64 2.65 18.30
C VAL A 228 4.70 1.96 19.28
N GLY A 229 3.50 1.65 18.81
CA GLY A 229 2.43 1.05 19.58
C GLY A 229 2.77 -0.37 20.03
N THR A 230 2.11 -0.79 21.11
CA THR A 230 2.28 -2.11 21.70
C THR A 230 2.13 -3.20 20.64
N PHE A 231 3.10 -4.10 20.53
CA PHE A 231 3.03 -5.25 19.63
C PHE A 231 2.85 -4.89 18.14
N ALA A 232 3.25 -3.67 17.72
CA ALA A 232 3.14 -3.19 16.34
C ALA A 232 3.67 -4.19 15.29
N PHE A 233 4.70 -4.96 15.65
CA PHE A 233 5.37 -5.95 14.80
C PHE A 233 5.25 -7.39 15.32
N HIS A 234 4.27 -7.68 16.17
CA HIS A 234 4.07 -9.02 16.75
C HIS A 234 4.09 -10.12 15.69
N GLU A 235 4.84 -11.20 15.94
CA GLU A 235 5.04 -12.33 15.01
C GLU A 235 5.63 -11.99 13.63
N SER A 236 6.11 -10.76 13.43
CA SER A 236 6.85 -10.41 12.21
C SER A 236 8.31 -10.85 12.32
N ASN A 237 8.86 -11.44 11.25
CA ASN A 237 10.17 -12.11 11.34
C ASN A 237 11.35 -11.16 11.05
N HIS A 238 11.34 -10.49 9.90
CA HIS A 238 12.39 -9.54 9.52
C HIS A 238 11.78 -8.17 9.26
N VAL A 239 11.94 -7.25 10.21
CA VAL A 239 11.49 -5.87 10.06
C VAL A 239 12.71 -4.97 9.96
N THR A 240 12.81 -4.26 8.84
CA THR A 240 13.79 -3.21 8.63
C THR A 240 13.09 -1.85 8.67
N ILE A 241 13.61 -0.91 9.45
CA ILE A 241 13.16 0.48 9.44
C ILE A 241 14.25 1.36 8.83
N ILE A 242 13.92 2.03 7.73
CA ILE A 242 14.77 3.04 7.12
C ILE A 242 14.37 4.40 7.70
N VAL A 243 15.31 5.03 8.41
CA VAL A 243 15.07 6.28 9.15
C VAL A 243 16.28 7.19 9.08
N LYS A 244 16.05 8.51 9.09
CA LYS A 244 17.10 9.52 9.09
C LYS A 244 17.91 9.49 10.39
N GLU A 245 19.23 9.53 10.29
CA GLU A 245 20.12 9.57 11.46
C GLU A 245 19.82 10.76 12.38
N GLY A 246 19.67 10.50 13.69
CA GLY A 246 19.46 11.53 14.70
C GLY A 246 18.07 12.20 14.68
N SER A 247 17.10 11.59 13.98
CA SER A 247 15.70 12.02 13.97
C SER A 247 14.96 11.62 15.25
N LYS A 248 13.84 12.29 15.55
CA LYS A 248 12.93 11.90 16.63
C LYS A 248 12.33 10.52 16.37
N SER A 249 12.04 10.21 15.11
CA SER A 249 11.60 8.88 14.69
C SER A 249 12.60 7.81 15.09
N MET A 250 13.90 8.06 14.86
CA MET A 250 14.94 7.13 15.26
C MET A 250 14.97 6.91 16.77
N GLU A 251 14.81 7.97 17.58
CA GLU A 251 14.73 7.84 19.05
C GLU A 251 13.54 6.98 19.48
N ALA A 252 12.35 7.15 18.87
CA ALA A 252 11.16 6.35 19.16
C ALA A 252 11.36 4.87 18.77
N ILE A 253 11.98 4.60 17.63
CA ILE A 253 12.29 3.25 17.14
C ILE A 253 13.34 2.57 18.03
N GLU A 254 14.39 3.30 18.44
CA GLU A 254 15.41 2.78 19.35
C GLU A 254 14.82 2.46 20.72
N LYS A 255 13.88 3.27 21.22
CA LYS A 255 13.14 3.00 22.46
C LYS A 255 12.34 1.70 22.36
N TYR A 256 11.63 1.46 21.26
CA TYR A 256 10.96 0.18 21.02
C TYR A 256 11.96 -0.99 21.06
N ASN A 257 13.11 -0.85 20.39
CA ASN A 257 14.14 -1.89 20.34
C ASN A 257 14.80 -2.22 21.68
N GLN A 258 14.75 -1.32 22.67
CA GLN A 258 15.25 -1.59 24.03
C GLN A 258 14.38 -2.63 24.76
N GLU A 259 13.10 -2.74 24.41
CA GLU A 259 12.16 -3.70 24.99
C GLU A 259 12.08 -5.00 24.16
N ALA A 260 12.69 -5.02 22.98
CA ALA A 260 12.64 -6.14 22.05
C ALA A 260 13.52 -7.32 22.48
N SER A 261 13.12 -8.53 22.12
CA SER A 261 13.88 -9.75 22.39
C SER A 261 13.84 -10.71 21.20
N PRO A 262 14.99 -11.25 20.74
CA PRO A 262 15.03 -12.23 19.65
C PRO A 262 14.20 -13.49 19.91
N ASP A 263 14.02 -13.87 21.18
CA ASP A 263 13.24 -15.05 21.58
C ASP A 263 11.75 -14.71 21.84
N ASN A 264 11.38 -13.42 21.85
CA ASN A 264 10.02 -12.97 22.07
C ASN A 264 9.39 -12.49 20.76
N LYS A 265 8.45 -13.29 20.24
CA LYS A 265 7.66 -12.90 19.07
C LYS A 265 6.70 -11.75 19.33
N GLU A 266 6.45 -11.37 20.57
CA GLU A 266 5.57 -10.24 20.88
C GLU A 266 6.18 -8.89 20.50
N ILE A 267 7.50 -8.75 20.72
CA ILE A 267 8.26 -7.52 20.45
C ILE A 267 9.57 -7.94 19.75
N PRO A 268 9.52 -8.27 18.44
CA PRO A 268 10.72 -8.68 17.72
C PRO A 268 11.66 -7.48 17.51
N PRO A 269 12.99 -7.70 17.49
CA PRO A 269 13.96 -6.64 17.25
C PRO A 269 13.87 -6.11 15.82
N LEU A 270 13.98 -4.80 15.65
CA LEU A 270 13.98 -4.12 14.36
C LEU A 270 15.41 -3.90 13.87
N ASN A 271 15.65 -4.15 12.59
CA ASN A 271 16.86 -3.76 11.90
C ASN A 271 16.78 -2.28 11.50
N ILE A 272 17.59 -1.41 12.09
CA ILE A 272 17.56 0.03 11.80
C ILE A 272 18.59 0.33 10.70
N GLN A 273 18.12 0.80 9.55
CA GLN A 273 18.93 1.31 8.45
C GLN A 273 18.86 2.83 8.42
N LYS A 274 20.04 3.45 8.28
CA LYS A 274 20.21 4.91 8.34
C LYS A 274 20.27 5.46 6.93
N LYS A 275 19.46 6.47 6.63
CA LYS A 275 19.51 7.24 5.37
C LYS A 275 20.02 8.67 5.60
#